data_AF-A0A2N0RJ82-F1
#
_entry.id   AF-A0A2N0RJ82-F1
#
_cell.length_a   1.000
_cell.length_b   1.000
_cell.length_c   1.000
_cell.angle_alpha   90.00
_cell.angle_beta   90.00
_cell.angle_gamma   90.00
#
_symmetry.space_group_name_H-M   'P 1'
#
loop_
_entity.id
_entity.type
_entity.pdbx_description
1 polymer ?
#
loop_
_entity_poly.entity_id
_entity_poly.type
_entity_poly.pdbx_seq_one_letter_code
_entity_poly.pdbx_strand_id
1 'polypeptide(L)' 'MCGTNITRREHENRSDEKPKIHIGPVEVGKDVGIAVDLQAPSKPGKYVSYWRLTDSEGNQFGHKIWCDITVEDD' A
#
# COMPACT_ATOMS: atom_id res chain seq x y z
N MET A 1 -16.22 -8.55 -12.77
CA MET A 1 -16.00 -7.33 -11.97
C MET A 1 -15.26 -7.77 -10.71
N CYS A 2 -13.93 -7.68 -10.68
CA CYS A 2 -13.14 -8.06 -9.51
C CYS A 2 -12.78 -6.80 -8.71
N GLY A 3 -13.11 -6.77 -7.42
CA GLY A 3 -12.67 -5.71 -6.52
C GLY A 3 -11.15 -5.76 -6.36
N THR A 4 -10.50 -4.61 -6.27
CA THR A 4 -9.03 -4.56 -6.14
C THR A 4 -8.66 -4.00 -4.76
N ASN A 5 -7.67 -4.55 -4.08
CA ASN A 5 -7.15 -4.02 -2.81
C ASN A 5 -5.66 -3.72 -2.91
N ILE A 6 -5.18 -2.73 -2.18
CA ILE A 6 -3.73 -2.48 -2.01
C ILE A 6 -3.30 -2.93 -0.61
N THR A 7 -2.23 -3.73 -0.50
CA THR A 7 -1.73 -4.26 0.78
C THR A 7 -0.32 -3.76 1.13
N ARG A 8 -0.12 -3.21 2.34
CA ARG A 8 1.19 -2.80 2.88
C ARG A 8 2.05 -4.01 3.29
N ARG A 9 3.35 -4.04 2.96
CA ARG A 9 4.33 -4.90 3.66
C ARG A 9 5.31 -4.04 4.45
N GLU A 10 5.38 -4.24 5.76
CA GLU A 10 6.43 -3.69 6.63
C GLU A 10 7.49 -4.74 6.95
N HIS A 11 8.72 -4.30 7.23
CA HIS A 11 9.85 -5.19 7.51
C HIS A 11 10.00 -5.56 9.01
N GLU A 12 9.46 -4.81 9.98
CA GLU A 12 9.47 -5.26 11.39
C GLU A 12 8.50 -4.47 12.28
N ASN A 13 7.25 -4.94 12.41
CA ASN A 13 6.45 -4.80 13.64
C ASN A 13 5.18 -5.67 13.54
N ARG A 14 4.96 -6.54 14.53
CA ARG A 14 3.75 -7.36 14.66
C ARG A 14 2.61 -6.51 15.20
N SER A 15 1.70 -6.11 14.33
CA SER A 15 0.31 -5.76 14.67
C SER A 15 -0.55 -6.14 13.46
N ASP A 16 -1.44 -7.10 13.68
CA ASP A 16 -1.90 -8.12 12.73
C ASP A 16 -2.94 -7.70 11.67
N GLU A 17 -2.97 -6.46 11.19
CA GLU A 17 -3.76 -6.14 9.99
C GLU A 17 -2.99 -5.23 9.04
N LYS A 18 -2.59 -5.80 7.89
CA LYS A 18 -2.04 -5.00 6.80
C LYS A 18 -3.17 -4.12 6.27
N PRO A 19 -3.04 -2.79 6.27
CA PRO A 19 -4.08 -1.91 5.76
C PRO A 19 -4.39 -2.30 4.32
N LYS A 20 -5.68 -2.59 4.07
CA LYS A 20 -6.24 -2.89 2.76
C LYS A 20 -7.14 -1.73 2.35
N ILE A 21 -6.82 -1.11 1.22
CA ILE A 21 -7.62 -0.03 0.66
C ILE A 21 -8.47 -0.62 -0.45
N HIS A 22 -9.79 -0.52 -0.29
CA HIS A 22 -10.73 -1.01 -1.29
C HIS A 22 -10.75 -0.07 -2.49
N ILE A 23 -10.47 -0.63 -3.67
CA ILE A 23 -10.55 0.05 -4.95
C ILE A 23 -11.72 -0.57 -5.69
N GLY A 24 -12.66 0.28 -6.10
CA GLY A 24 -13.80 -0.13 -6.91
C GLY A 24 -13.35 -0.76 -8.24
N PRO A 25 -14.27 -1.45 -8.95
CA PRO A 25 -13.95 -2.03 -10.24
C PRO A 25 -13.52 -0.94 -11.24
N VAL A 26 -12.53 -1.26 -12.06
CA VAL A 26 -12.04 -0.39 -13.15
C VAL A 26 -12.25 -1.13 -14.46
N GLU A 27 -12.86 -0.45 -15.44
CA GLU A 27 -13.06 -1.03 -16.77
C GLU A 27 -11.73 -1.20 -17.51
N VAL A 28 -11.70 -2.15 -18.44
CA VAL A 28 -10.53 -2.39 -19.27
C VAL A 28 -10.15 -1.13 -20.05
N GLY A 29 -8.90 -0.70 -19.94
CA GLY A 29 -8.39 0.50 -20.61
C GLY A 29 -8.75 1.83 -19.92
N LYS A 30 -9.32 1.78 -18.71
CA LYS A 30 -9.51 2.96 -17.86
C LYS A 30 -8.49 3.00 -16.73
N ASP A 31 -8.28 4.20 -16.22
CA ASP A 31 -7.38 4.48 -15.11
C ASP A 31 -8.16 4.84 -13.84
N VAL A 32 -7.55 4.59 -12.68
CA VAL A 32 -8.08 5.00 -11.37
C VAL A 32 -6.97 5.65 -10.54
N GLY A 33 -7.31 6.75 -9.86
CA GLY A 33 -6.43 7.36 -8.87
C GLY A 33 -6.56 6.64 -7.52
N ILE A 34 -5.43 6.33 -6.89
CA ILE A 34 -5.40 5.70 -5.57
C ILE A 34 -4.55 6.56 -4.64
N ALA A 35 -5.10 6.89 -3.47
CA ALA A 35 -4.45 7.70 -2.45
C ALA A 35 -4.40 6.95 -1.12
N VAL A 36 -3.32 7.16 -0.37
CA VAL A 36 -3.12 6.59 0.96
C VAL A 36 -2.54 7.66 1.85
N ASP A 37 -3.14 7.85 3.03
CA ASP A 37 -2.55 8.71 4.06
C ASP A 37 -1.46 7.95 4.80
N LEU A 38 -0.26 8.53 4.85
CA LEU A 38 0.89 8.00 5.57
C LEU A 38 1.28 8.95 6.69
N GLN A 39 1.58 8.38 7.85
CA GLN A 39 2.17 9.11 8.97
C GLN A 39 3.62 8.68 9.16
N ALA A 40 4.53 9.65 9.21
CA ALA A 40 5.92 9.42 9.56
C ALA A 40 6.03 8.83 10.98
N PRO A 41 6.84 7.78 11.20
CA PRO A 41 7.13 7.29 12.54
C PRO A 41 7.78 8.36 13.41
N SER A 42 7.60 8.26 14.73
CA SER A 42 8.20 9.19 15.69
C SER A 42 9.70 9.03 15.89
N LYS A 43 10.27 7.90 15.45
CA LYS A 43 11.70 7.63 15.53
C LYS A 43 12.37 8.05 14.22
N PRO A 44 13.49 8.78 14.26
CA PRO A 44 14.31 9.03 13.10
C PRO A 44 14.79 7.72 12.46
N GLY A 45 14.96 7.74 11.14
CA GLY A 45 15.42 6.59 10.39
C GLY A 45 14.80 6.49 9.00
N LYS A 46 15.22 5.44 8.27
CA LYS A 46 14.70 5.12 6.95
C LYS A 46 13.52 4.16 7.04
N TYR A 47 12.43 4.50 6.35
CA TYR A 47 11.21 3.71 6.35
C TYR A 47 10.72 3.52 4.91
N VAL A 48 10.41 2.28 4.56
CA VAL A 48 9.85 1.94 3.24
C VAL A 48 8.52 1.23 3.42
N SER A 49 7.48 1.76 2.77
CA SER A 49 6.16 1.17 2.71
C SER A 49 5.92 0.58 1.32
N TYR A 50 5.74 -0.74 1.23
CA TYR A 50 5.49 -1.44 -0.04
C TYR A 50 4.03 -1.76 -0.23
N TRP A 51 3.54 -1.56 -1.45
CA TRP A 51 2.14 -1.75 -1.80
C TRP A 51 2.00 -2.58 -3.09
N ARG A 52 0.93 -3.36 -3.16
CA ARG A 52 0.63 -4.23 -4.30
C ARG A 52 -0.88 -4.37 -4.47
N LEU A 53 -1.36 -4.30 -5.72
CA LEU A 53 -2.75 -4.59 -6.07
C LEU A 53 -3.06 -6.08 -5.88
N THR A 54 -4.24 -6.38 -5.36
CA THR A 54 -4.78 -7.72 -5.20
C THR A 54 -6.21 -7.76 -5.70
N ASP A 55 -6.66 -8.84 -6.35
CA ASP A 55 -8.08 -8.99 -6.70
C ASP A 55 -8.95 -9.34 -5.48
N SER A 56 -10.22 -9.66 -5.74
CA SER A 56 -11.20 -10.03 -4.72
C SER A 56 -10.91 -11.37 -4.05
N GLU A 57 -10.11 -12.22 -4.68
CA GLU A 57 -9.67 -13.51 -4.13
C GLU A 57 -8.33 -13.37 -3.38
N GLY A 58 -7.71 -12.19 -3.42
CA GLY A 58 -6.42 -11.91 -2.79
C GLY A 58 -5.21 -12.18 -3.69
N ASN A 59 -5.42 -12.49 -4.98
CA ASN A 59 -4.32 -12.72 -5.92
C ASN A 59 -3.62 -11.40 -6.25
N GLN A 60 -2.31 -11.34 -6.08
CA GLN A 60 -1.50 -10.15 -6.36
C GLN A 60 -1.24 -9.96 -7.86
N PHE A 61 -1.42 -8.75 -8.38
CA PHE A 61 -1.15 -8.43 -9.80
C PHE A 61 -0.55 -7.02 -9.97
N GLY A 62 -0.20 -6.66 -11.21
CA GLY A 62 0.33 -5.34 -11.56
C GLY A 62 1.76 -5.07 -11.07
N HIS A 63 2.13 -3.81 -10.92
CA HIS A 63 3.43 -3.39 -10.39
C HIS A 63 3.43 -3.32 -8.87
N LYS A 64 4.62 -3.46 -8.26
CA LYS A 64 4.83 -3.15 -6.84
C LYS A 64 5.19 -1.67 -6.77
N ILE A 65 4.50 -0.92 -5.93
CA ILE A 65 4.80 0.49 -5.67
C ILE A 65 5.34 0.63 -4.25
N TRP A 66 6.11 1.69 -3.99
CA TRP A 66 6.66 1.94 -2.65
C TRP A 66 6.73 3.42 -2.35
N CYS A 67 6.70 3.74 -1.06
CA CYS A 67 7.04 5.05 -0.53
C CYS A 67 8.26 4.86 0.37
N ASP A 68 9.36 5.55 0.04
CA ASP A 68 10.62 5.55 0.79
C ASP A 68 10.80 6.94 1.40
N ILE A 69 10.83 7.00 2.73
CA ILE A 69 10.98 8.25 3.49
C ILE A 69 12.16 8.13 4.46
N THR A 70 12.78 9.27 4.75
CA THR A 70 13.73 9.42 5.85
C THR A 70 13.12 10.40 6.85
N VAL A 71 12.97 9.95 8.09
CA VAL A 71 12.60 10.81 9.23
C VAL A 71 13.90 11.31 9.85
N GLU A 72 14.08 12.62 9.87
CA GLU A 72 15.25 13.29 10.47
C GLU A 72 14.98 13.65 11.93
N ASP A 73 16.04 13.82 12.70
CA ASP A 73 15.98 14.46 14.02
C ASP A 73 15.75 15.98 13.84
N ASP A 74 15.15 16.62 14.85
CA ASP A 74 14.97 18.09 14.91
C ASP A 74 16.31 18.85 15.04
#